data_AF-A0AAU4IQ82-F1
#
_entry.id   AF-A0AAU4IQ82-F1
#
_cell.length_a   1.000
_cell.length_b   1.000
_cell.length_c   1.000
_cell.angle_alpha   90.00
_cell.angle_beta   90.00
_cell.angle_gamma   90.00
#
_symmetry.space_group_name_H-M   'P 1'
#
loop_
_entity.id
_entity.type
_entity.pdbx_description
1 polymer ?
#
loop_
_entity_poly.entity_id
_entity_poly.type
_entity_poly.pdbx_seq_one_letter_code
_entity_poly.pdbx_strand_id
1 'polypeptide(L)'
;MKFSRIPINAVGFIGTAARPRHLVVRLPGDQVARSQQLTASLAVQVALFLWVAGRGAVAHTPDGEPYQKASEGLVVEVLAGTTRHAVVTVVRVHG
;
A
#
# COMPACT_ATOMS: atom_id res chain seq x y z
N MET A 1 21.42 -9.09 7.37
CA MET A 1 19.94 -9.24 7.48
C MET A 1 19.39 -9.53 6.09
N LYS A 2 18.61 -10.61 5.91
CA LYS A 2 18.04 -11.00 4.61
C LYS A 2 16.60 -10.50 4.56
N PHE A 3 16.29 -9.60 3.63
CA PHE A 3 14.92 -9.18 3.36
C PHE A 3 14.32 -10.09 2.30
N SER A 4 13.09 -10.56 2.53
CA SER A 4 12.33 -11.29 1.53
C SER A 4 11.32 -10.36 0.87
N ARG A 5 11.20 -10.46 -0.45
CA ARG A 5 10.14 -9.78 -1.20
C ARG A 5 8.90 -10.62 -1.16
N ILE A 6 7.78 -10.02 -0.77
CA ILE A 6 6.50 -10.71 -0.63
C ILE A 6 5.47 -9.94 -1.45
N PRO A 7 4.75 -10.60 -2.39
CA PRO A 7 3.60 -9.99 -3.04
C PRO A 7 2.45 -9.87 -2.03
N ILE A 8 1.89 -8.68 -1.90
CA ILE A 8 0.82 -8.36 -0.95
C ILE A 8 -0.24 -7.50 -1.63
N ASN A 9 -1.51 -7.72 -1.28
CA ASN A 9 -2.61 -6.88 -1.71
C ASN A 9 -2.56 -5.52 -1.01
N ALA A 10 -2.55 -4.45 -1.80
CA ALA A 10 -2.86 -3.12 -1.31
C ALA A 10 -4.39 -2.98 -1.22
N VAL A 11 -4.87 -2.64 -0.03
CA VAL A 11 -6.30 -2.42 0.24
C VAL A 11 -6.68 -0.94 0.18
N GLY A 12 -5.70 -0.05 0.09
CA GLY A 12 -5.94 1.37 -0.04
C GLY A 12 -4.69 2.22 -0.07
N PHE A 13 -4.90 3.53 0.02
CA PHE A 13 -3.85 4.53 -0.05
C PHE A 13 -4.17 5.74 0.83
N ILE A 14 -3.10 6.46 1.20
CA ILE A 14 -3.17 7.73 1.93
C ILE A 14 -2.62 8.84 1.05
N GLY A 15 -3.30 9.99 1.03
CA GLY A 15 -3.08 11.08 0.09
C GLY A 15 -4.16 11.15 -0.99
N THR A 16 -3.88 11.85 -2.08
CA THR A 16 -4.80 11.98 -3.22
C THR A 16 -4.58 10.86 -4.22
N ALA A 17 -5.62 10.42 -4.95
CA ALA A 17 -5.49 9.37 -5.96
C ALA A 17 -4.47 9.71 -7.08
N ALA A 18 -4.35 11.00 -7.44
CA ALA A 18 -3.36 11.48 -8.41
C ALA A 18 -1.92 11.50 -7.86
N ARG A 19 -1.74 11.43 -6.54
CA ARG A 19 -0.44 11.48 -5.87
C ARG A 19 -0.49 10.72 -4.54
N PRO A 20 -0.62 9.39 -4.59
CA PRO A 20 -0.65 8.56 -3.39
C PRO A 20 0.70 8.66 -2.67
N ARG A 21 0.67 8.90 -1.36
CA ARG A 21 1.88 9.08 -0.54
C ARG A 21 2.27 7.80 0.17
N HIS A 22 1.28 7.03 0.61
CA HIS A 22 1.46 5.72 1.24
C HIS A 22 0.43 4.75 0.69
N LEU A 23 0.78 3.46 0.69
CA LEU A 23 -0.17 2.38 0.53
C LEU A 23 -0.55 1.81 1.89
N VAL A 24 -1.77 1.31 1.94
CA VAL A 24 -2.27 0.48 3.02
C VAL A 24 -2.35 -0.94 2.48
N VAL A 25 -1.64 -1.86 3.10
CA VAL A 25 -1.54 -3.25 2.66
C VAL A 25 -2.10 -4.19 3.71
N ARG A 26 -2.51 -5.38 3.28
CA ARG A 26 -2.97 -6.45 4.17
C ARG A 26 -1.90 -7.54 4.29
N LEU A 27 -1.20 -7.56 5.40
CA LEU A 27 -0.15 -8.53 5.70
C LEU A 27 -0.73 -9.94 5.93
N PRO A 28 0.10 -10.99 5.86
CA PRO A 28 -0.28 -12.33 6.33
C PRO A 28 -0.81 -12.25 7.78
N GLY A 29 -1.95 -12.90 8.05
CA GLY A 29 -2.65 -12.79 9.33
C GLY A 29 -3.71 -11.68 9.37
N ASP A 30 -4.11 -11.15 8.21
CA ASP A 30 -5.17 -10.13 8.02
C ASP A 30 -4.87 -8.76 8.66
N GLN A 31 -3.64 -8.57 9.15
CA GLN A 31 -3.20 -7.32 9.73
C GLN A 31 -3.01 -6.25 8.66
N VAL A 32 -3.61 -5.08 8.87
CA VAL A 32 -3.44 -3.92 7.99
C VAL A 32 -2.21 -3.11 8.43
N ALA A 33 -1.38 -2.73 7.46
CA ALA A 33 -0.15 -1.98 7.66
C ALA A 33 -0.02 -0.83 6.68
N ARG A 34 0.54 0.29 7.14
CA ARG A 34 0.92 1.43 6.30
C ARG A 34 2.32 1.21 5.72
N SER A 35 2.51 1.52 4.45
CA SER A 35 3.83 1.53 3.84
C SER A 35 4.64 2.74 4.28
N GLN A 36 5.96 2.67 4.10
CA GLN A 36 6.80 3.86 4.00
C GLN A 36 6.29 4.76 2.88
N GLN A 37 6.75 6.01 2.88
CA GLN A 37 6.43 6.95 1.83
C GLN A 37 6.85 6.37 0.46
N LEU A 38 5.95 6.41 -0.50
CA LEU A 38 6.22 5.99 -1.86
C LEU A 38 7.25 6.93 -2.50
N THR A 39 8.16 6.35 -3.27
CA THR A 39 8.98 7.14 -4.19
C THR A 39 8.09 7.75 -5.28
N ALA A 40 8.56 8.81 -5.94
CA ALA A 40 7.81 9.45 -7.02
C ALA A 40 7.42 8.45 -8.13
N SER A 41 8.35 7.57 -8.52
CA SER A 41 8.11 6.55 -9.55
C SER A 41 7.08 5.49 -9.13
N LEU A 42 7.05 5.11 -7.84
CA LEU A 42 6.03 4.20 -7.33
C LEU A 42 4.67 4.89 -7.22
N ALA A 43 4.64 6.14 -6.75
CA ALA A 43 3.42 6.93 -6.66
C ALA A 43 2.74 7.11 -8.03
N VAL A 44 3.51 7.35 -9.09
CA VAL A 44 2.99 7.46 -10.47
C VAL A 44 2.37 6.13 -10.93
N GLN A 45 3.04 5.00 -10.72
CA GLN A 45 2.51 3.69 -11.10
C GLN A 45 1.21 3.38 -10.36
N VAL A 46 1.15 3.66 -9.06
CA VAL A 46 -0.09 3.50 -8.27
C VAL A 46 -1.18 4.44 -8.79
N ALA A 47 -0.86 5.70 -9.09
CA ALA A 47 -1.84 6.67 -9.61
C ALA A 47 -2.45 6.21 -10.95
N LEU A 48 -1.63 5.63 -11.84
CA LEU A 48 -2.11 5.05 -13.10
C LEU A 48 -3.07 3.89 -12.87
N PHE A 49 -2.76 2.98 -11.93
CA PHE A 49 -3.67 1.91 -11.57
C PHE A 49 -4.99 2.45 -11.01
N LEU A 50 -4.93 3.40 -10.08
CA LEU A 50 -6.11 4.01 -9.46
C LEU A 50 -6.99 4.77 -10.47
N TRP A 51 -6.40 5.33 -11.52
CA TRP A 51 -7.15 5.98 -12.60
C TRP A 51 -8.05 4.99 -13.34
N VAL A 52 -7.56 3.76 -13.56
CA VAL A 52 -8.30 2.70 -14.27
C VAL A 52 -9.28 2.00 -13.34
N ALA A 53 -8.83 1.61 -12.15
CA ALA A 53 -9.60 0.78 -11.23
C ALA A 53 -10.62 1.59 -10.41
N GLY A 54 -10.40 2.90 -10.26
CA GLY A 54 -11.21 3.77 -9.40
C GLY A 54 -10.82 3.69 -7.92
N ARG A 55 -11.58 4.42 -7.10
CA ARG A 55 -11.41 4.50 -5.64
C ARG A 55 -12.71 4.17 -4.93
N GLY A 56 -12.60 3.54 -3.77
CA GLY A 56 -13.71 3.18 -2.90
C GLY A 56 -13.91 4.17 -1.74
N ALA A 57 -14.70 3.72 -0.76
CA ALA A 57 -14.99 4.47 0.46
C ALA A 57 -13.74 4.72 1.32
N VAL A 58 -13.85 5.66 2.26
CA VAL A 58 -12.85 5.89 3.31
C VAL A 58 -12.95 4.79 4.36
N ALA A 59 -11.80 4.33 4.85
CA ALA A 59 -11.66 3.41 5.97
C ALA A 59 -10.55 3.89 6.91
N HIS A 60 -10.35 3.19 8.03
CA HIS A 60 -9.33 3.55 9.03
C HIS A 60 -8.41 2.36 9.29
N THR A 61 -7.12 2.64 9.48
CA THR A 61 -6.15 1.66 9.98
C THR A 61 -6.43 1.35 11.47
N PRO A 62 -5.84 0.29 12.05
CA PRO A 62 -6.03 -0.05 13.47
C PRO A 62 -5.63 1.07 14.45
N ASP A 63 -4.67 1.91 14.06
CA ASP A 63 -4.24 3.11 14.78
C ASP A 63 -5.09 4.36 14.49
N GLY A 64 -6.18 4.21 13.72
CA GLY A 64 -7.15 5.26 13.46
C GLY A 64 -6.80 6.20 12.29
N GLU A 65 -5.73 5.93 11.53
CA GLU A 65 -5.36 6.76 10.38
C GLU A 65 -6.33 6.51 9.20
N PRO A 66 -6.98 7.56 8.66
CA PRO A 66 -7.89 7.40 7.55
C PRO A 66 -7.14 7.09 6.25
N TYR A 67 -7.68 6.17 5.46
CA TYR A 67 -7.20 5.85 4.12
C TYR A 67 -8.37 5.70 3.14
N GLN A 68 -8.12 5.97 1.86
CA GLN A 68 -9.08 5.68 0.79
C GLN A 68 -8.89 4.24 0.34
N LYS A 69 -9.98 3.46 0.30
CA LYS A 69 -9.92 2.11 -0.29
C LYS A 69 -9.57 2.21 -1.76
N ALA A 70 -8.64 1.37 -2.20
CA ALA A 70 -8.42 1.13 -3.62
C ALA A 70 -9.43 0.08 -4.07
N SER A 71 -9.89 0.16 -5.31
CA SER A 71 -10.58 -0.97 -5.92
C SER A 71 -9.66 -2.20 -5.92
N GLU A 72 -10.23 -3.39 -5.75
CA GLU A 72 -9.47 -4.63 -5.58
C GLU A 72 -8.52 -4.89 -6.77
N GLY A 73 -7.43 -5.62 -6.51
CA GLY A 73 -6.50 -6.09 -7.54
C GLY A 73 -5.13 -5.43 -7.56
N LEU A 74 -4.89 -4.37 -6.78
CA LEU A 74 -3.55 -3.79 -6.67
C LEU A 74 -2.63 -4.70 -5.85
N VAL A 75 -1.71 -5.39 -6.52
CA VAL A 75 -0.69 -6.22 -5.87
C VAL A 75 0.64 -5.46 -5.85
N VAL A 76 1.33 -5.48 -4.72
CA VAL A 76 2.63 -4.83 -4.58
C VAL A 76 3.65 -5.79 -3.99
N GLU A 77 4.90 -5.71 -4.45
CA GLU A 77 5.99 -6.35 -3.73
C GLU A 77 6.44 -5.45 -2.60
N VAL A 78 6.52 -6.02 -1.40
CA VAL A 78 7.07 -5.34 -0.23
C VAL A 78 8.29 -6.07 0.32
N LEU A 79 9.18 -5.31 0.94
CA LEU A 79 10.24 -5.88 1.79
C LEU A 79 9.66 -6.14 3.18
N ALA A 80 9.60 -7.41 3.57
CA ALA A 80 9.29 -7.79 4.94
C ALA A 80 10.57 -7.78 5.79
N GLY A 81 10.67 -6.80 6.69
CA GLY A 81 11.60 -6.80 7.80
C GLY A 81 10.83 -6.97 9.11
N THR A 82 11.36 -7.75 10.06
CA THR A 82 10.73 -8.02 11.36
C THR A 82 10.87 -6.86 12.35
N THR A 83 10.61 -5.62 11.91
CA THR A 83 10.63 -4.46 12.79
C THR A 83 9.34 -4.38 13.61
N ARG A 84 9.49 -4.05 14.89
CA ARG A 84 8.42 -3.90 15.91
C ARG A 84 7.28 -2.96 15.49
N HIS A 85 7.53 -2.09 14.51
CA HIS A 85 6.50 -1.32 13.83
C HIS A 85 6.33 -1.91 12.43
N ALA A 86 5.15 -2.44 12.14
CA ALA A 86 4.80 -3.06 10.86
C ALA A 86 4.68 -2.00 9.75
N VAL A 87 5.77 -1.30 9.46
CA VAL A 87 5.87 -0.38 8.33
C VAL A 87 6.62 -1.12 7.22
N VAL A 88 5.95 -1.32 6.10
CA VAL A 88 6.53 -2.05 4.95
C VAL A 88 7.10 -1.13 3.90
N THR A 89 8.15 -1.54 3.21
CA THR A 89 8.68 -0.80 2.05
C THR A 89 8.17 -1.42 0.78
N VAL A 90 7.40 -0.66 -0.01
CA VAL A 90 6.97 -1.06 -1.35
C VAL A 90 8.16 -0.92 -2.29
N VAL A 91 8.43 -1.97 -3.08
CA VAL A 91 9.54 -2.00 -4.04
C VAL A 91 9.10 -2.21 -5.48
N ARG A 92 7.88 -2.73 -5.70
CA ARG A 92 7.30 -2.90 -7.03
C ARG A 92 5.78 -2.85 -6.96
N VAL A 93 5.17 -2.34 -8.02
CA VAL A 93 3.72 -2.37 -8.26
C VAL A 93 3.43 -3.37 -9.37
N HIS A 94 2.41 -4.19 -9.18
CA HIS A 94 1.85 -5.10 -10.17
C HIS A 94 0.40 -4.68 -10.41
N GLY A 95 0.08 -4.37 -11.67
CA GLY A 95 -1.23 -3.86 -12.09
C GLY A 95 -1.47 -4.15 -13.55
#